data_AF-A0A3D3M7L4-F1
#
_entry.id   AF-A0A3D3M7L4-F1
#
_cell.length_a   1.000
_cell.length_b   1.000
_cell.length_c   1.000
_cell.angle_alpha   90.00
_cell.angle_beta   90.00
_cell.angle_gamma   90.00
#
_symmetry.space_group_name_H-M   'P 1'
#
loop_
_entity.id
_entity.type
_entity.pdbx_description
1 polymer ?
#
loop_
_entity_poly.entity_id
_entity_poly.type
_entity_poly.pdbx_seq_one_letter_code
_entity_poly.pdbx_strand_id
1 'polypeptide(L)' 'IAHIKPEQDSILSVSIGLATQTPAIGTHCRQLISAADNALYQAKNGGRNRVAVA' A
#
# COMPACT_ATOMS: atom_id res chain seq x y z
N ILE A 1 -6.30 -9.44 -11.19
CA ILE A 1 -4.88 -9.52 -11.59
C ILE A 1 -4.63 -10.97 -11.99
N ALA A 2 -4.12 -11.22 -13.20
CA ALA A 2 -3.82 -12.58 -13.63
C ALA A 2 -2.70 -13.18 -12.76
N HIS A 3 -2.86 -14.44 -12.34
CA HIS A 3 -1.82 -15.15 -11.60
C HIS A 3 -0.77 -15.68 -12.60
N ILE A 4 0.32 -14.93 -12.73
CA ILE A 4 1.44 -15.23 -13.62
C ILE A 4 2.56 -15.91 -12.83
N LYS A 5 3.16 -16.92 -13.44
CA LYS A 5 4.35 -17.58 -12.90
C LYS A 5 5.50 -16.55 -12.84
N PRO A 6 6.27 -16.47 -11.72
CA PRO A 6 7.45 -15.63 -11.67
C PRO A 6 8.50 -16.07 -12.70
N GLU A 7 9.28 -15.11 -13.19
CA GLU A 7 10.45 -15.37 -14.03
C GLU A 7 11.53 -16.12 -13.23
N GLN A 8 12.42 -16.83 -13.92
CA GLN A 8 13.55 -17.48 -13.28
C GLN A 8 14.40 -16.43 -12.53
N ASP A 9 14.82 -16.76 -11.30
CA ASP A 9 15.57 -15.87 -10.39
C ASP A 9 14.81 -14.66 -9.81
N SER A 10 13.49 -14.59 -9.97
CA SER A 10 12.65 -13.59 -9.30
C SER A 10 12.73 -13.73 -7.77
N ILE A 11 12.90 -12.61 -7.06
CA ILE A 11 12.80 -12.55 -5.59
C ILE A 11 11.43 -12.01 -5.20
N LEU A 12 10.75 -12.67 -4.26
CA LEU A 12 9.48 -12.20 -3.71
C LEU A 12 9.68 -10.88 -2.97
N SER A 13 8.86 -9.89 -3.31
CA SER A 13 8.87 -8.57 -2.68
C SER A 13 7.47 -8.13 -2.28
N VAL A 14 7.40 -7.07 -1.47
CA VAL A 14 6.15 -6.48 -0.97
C VAL A 14 6.07 -5.01 -1.32
N SER A 15 4.86 -4.51 -1.53
CA SER A 15 4.58 -3.07 -1.61
C SER A 15 3.77 -2.69 -0.38
N ILE A 16 4.10 -1.56 0.23
CA ILE A 16 3.55 -1.17 1.54
C ILE A 16 2.94 0.23 1.41
N GLY A 17 1.69 0.37 1.86
CA GLY A 17 1.06 1.66 2.08
C GLY A 17 1.11 2.01 3.56
N LEU A 18 1.65 3.19 3.89
CA LEU A 18 1.73 3.71 5.24
C LEU A 18 0.81 4.93 5.38
N ALA A 19 0.08 5.02 6.47
CA ALA A 19 -0.64 6.23 6.84
C ALA A 19 -0.57 6.44 8.35
N THR A 20 -0.59 7.70 8.77
CA THR A 20 -0.69 8.08 10.18
C THR A 20 -1.80 9.14 10.33
N GLN A 21 -2.51 9.07 11.45
CA GLN A 21 -3.56 10.02 11.77
C GLN A 21 -3.57 10.26 13.27
N THR A 22 -3.55 11.52 13.69
CA THR A 22 -3.93 11.89 15.06
C THR A 22 -5.45 11.93 15.14
N PRO A 23 -6.11 11.11 15.97
CA PRO A 23 -7.55 11.10 16.06
C PRO A 23 -8.11 12.45 16.51
N ALA A 24 -9.19 12.90 15.87
CA ALA A 24 -9.96 14.07 16.26
C ALA A 24 -11.45 13.73 16.36
N ILE A 25 -12.24 14.56 17.04
CA ILE A 25 -13.69 14.39 17.12
C ILE A 25 -14.27 14.34 15.69
N GLY A 26 -15.06 13.30 15.40
CA GLY A 26 -15.63 13.06 14.07
C GLY A 26 -14.73 12.31 13.09
N THR A 27 -13.51 11.93 13.48
CA THR A 27 -12.67 11.02 12.68
C THR A 27 -13.05 9.57 12.91
N HIS A 28 -12.88 8.75 11.87
CA HIS A 28 -13.19 7.31 11.91
C HIS A 28 -11.97 6.50 11.50
N CYS A 29 -11.73 5.36 12.16
CA CYS A 29 -10.63 4.46 11.83
C CYS A 29 -10.61 4.04 10.34
N ARG A 30 -11.78 4.00 9.69
CA ARG A 30 -11.91 3.72 8.25
C ARG A 30 -11.17 4.73 7.38
N GLN A 31 -11.03 5.98 7.82
CA GLN A 31 -10.28 7.01 7.11
C GLN A 31 -8.78 6.68 7.11
N LEU A 32 -8.20 6.30 8.25
CA LEU A 32 -6.82 5.86 8.35
C LEU A 32 -6.54 4.62 7.48
N ILE A 33 -7.45 3.63 7.49
CA ILE A 33 -7.32 2.43 6.65
C ILE A 33 -7.40 2.81 5.16
N SER A 34 -8.33 3.68 4.79
CA SER A 34 -8.47 4.17 3.40
C SER A 34 -7.22 4.90 2.92
N ALA A 35 -6.60 5.72 3.79
CA ALA A 35 -5.34 6.39 3.48
C ALA A 35 -4.20 5.38 3.26
N ALA A 36 -4.05 4.39 4.14
CA ALA A 36 -3.05 3.33 3.98
C ALA A 36 -3.27 2.52 2.69
N ASP A 37 -4.52 2.22 2.33
CA ASP A 37 -4.85 1.48 1.11
C ASP A 37 -4.57 2.31 -0.16
N ASN A 38 -4.89 3.61 -0.13
CA ASN A 38 -4.51 4.55 -1.20
C ASN A 38 -2.99 4.61 -1.39
N ALA A 39 -2.23 4.71 -0.29
CA ALA A 39 -0.77 4.64 -0.34
C ALA A 39 -0.29 3.29 -0.90
N LEU A 40 -0.92 2.18 -0.55
CA LEU A 40 -0.58 0.86 -1.10
C LEU A 40 -0.79 0.79 -2.61
N TYR A 41 -1.87 1.38 -3.13
CA TYR A 41 -2.10 1.51 -4.56
C TYR A 41 -1.02 2.37 -5.23
N GLN A 42 -0.63 3.48 -4.61
CA GLN A 42 0.49 4.30 -5.12
C GLN A 42 1.80 3.51 -5.17
N ALA A 43 2.13 2.73 -4.14
CA ALA A 43 3.32 1.89 -4.13
C ALA A 43 3.29 0.84 -5.26
N LYS A 44 2.14 0.20 -5.49
CA LYS A 44 1.96 -0.79 -6.58
C LYS A 44 2.08 -0.15 -7.96
N ASN A 45 1.42 0.98 -8.18
CA ASN A 45 1.40 1.68 -9.46
C ASN A 45 2.72 2.41 -9.75
N GLY A 46 3.45 2.78 -8.71
CA GLY A 46 4.77 3.40 -8.81
C GLY A 46 5.89 2.43 -9.19
N GLY A 47 5.63 1.13 -9.36
CA GLY A 47 6.63 0.13 -9.74
C GLY A 47 6.87 -0.96 -8.69
N ARG A 48 5.99 -1.10 -7.69
CA ARG A 48 6.06 -2.12 -6.63
C ARG A 48 7.37 -2.05 -5.81
N ASN A 49 7.59 -3.05 -4.96
CA ASN A 49 8.75 -3.21 -4.07
C ASN A 49 9.17 -1.90 -3.37
N ARG A 50 8.20 -1.19 -2.77
CA ARG A 50 8.43 0.13 -2.15
C ARG A 50 7.38 0.46 -1.11
N VAL A 51 7.67 1.50 -0.35
CA VAL A 51 6.74 2.17 0.56
C VAL A 51 6.22 3.44 -0.10
N ALA A 52 4.93 3.72 0.05
CA ALA A 52 4.36 5.05 -0.19
C ALA A 52 3.56 5.48 1.05
N VAL A 53 3.35 6.79 1.20
CA VAL A 53 2.75 7.39 2.40
C VAL A 53 1.56 8.25 2.00
N ALA A 54 0.50 8.24 2.81
CA ALA A 54 -0.69 9.10 2.69
C ALA A 54 -1.14 9.66 4.04
#